data_AF-A0A6C0BVA6-F1
#
_entry.id   AF-A0A6C0BVA6-F1
#
_cell.length_a   1.000
_cell.length_b   1.000
_cell.length_c   1.000
_cell.angle_alpha   90.00
_cell.angle_beta   90.00
_cell.angle_gamma   90.00
#
_symmetry.space_group_name_H-M   'P 1'
#
loop_
_entity.id
_entity.type
_entity.pdbx_description
1 polymer ?
#
loop_
_entity_poly.entity_id
_entity_poly.type
_entity_poly.pdbx_seq_one_letter_code
_entity_poly.pdbx_strand_id
1 'polypeptide(L)'
;MLIIDTDYPKGIYEISIQDNKFIIKGTNSDNYKINNEEQNIFMENILSKIKIKEKLHGSLKFKDCFVSLEDVRNIHYGIINNLIHDDSTPTIHKIGGFGFLCGTTKPYRLKYMDYCNKFPNVLEYISTNKYSPNDPSMFTFVDMKKYRYLIDVPGHTYSTKLYSFLHSKRVIFKLKDVKKEHEFYWEKLVKPNEHYIEIKPDYSDIIEKFNYLQNNPEVEQKIIENCQKLVSTLLRPDILTNHFLECVDKCWNQ
;
A
#
# COMPACT_ATOMS: atom_id res chain seq x y z
N MET A 1 0.09 -27.05 12.26
CA MET A 1 -0.65 -25.81 11.97
C MET A 1 0.35 -24.67 11.79
N LEU A 2 0.20 -23.90 10.72
CA LEU A 2 0.93 -22.64 10.52
C LEU A 2 -0.03 -21.50 10.84
N ILE A 3 0.41 -20.56 11.66
CA ILE A 3 -0.38 -19.38 12.01
C ILE A 3 0.22 -18.17 11.29
N ILE A 4 -0.59 -17.45 10.50
CA ILE A 4 -0.17 -16.21 9.86
C ILE A 4 -0.94 -15.05 10.49
N ASP A 5 -0.21 -14.19 11.20
CA ASP A 5 -0.73 -12.96 11.78
C ASP A 5 -0.45 -11.79 10.84
N THR A 6 -1.51 -11.08 10.45
CA THR A 6 -1.41 -9.93 9.55
C THR A 6 -0.97 -8.64 10.23
N ASP A 7 -0.92 -8.59 11.57
CA ASP A 7 -0.71 -7.43 12.45
C ASP A 7 -1.74 -6.30 12.29
N TYR A 8 -2.12 -5.97 11.05
CA TYR A 8 -3.20 -5.06 10.71
C TYR A 8 -3.94 -5.62 9.47
N PRO A 9 -5.26 -5.87 9.55
CA PRO A 9 -6.20 -5.50 10.62
C PRO A 9 -6.24 -6.45 11.83
N LYS A 10 -5.17 -7.20 12.15
CA LYS A 10 -5.16 -8.28 13.16
C LYS A 10 -6.01 -9.50 12.75
N GLY A 11 -6.02 -9.81 11.45
CA GLY A 11 -6.48 -11.11 10.98
C GLY A 11 -5.44 -12.18 11.30
N ILE A 12 -5.90 -13.32 11.81
CA ILE A 12 -5.09 -14.52 12.08
C ILE A 12 -5.59 -15.62 11.15
N TYR A 13 -4.70 -16.16 10.32
CA TYR A 13 -4.99 -17.32 9.47
C TYR A 13 -4.36 -18.56 10.07
N GLU A 14 -5.21 -19.52 10.41
CA GLU A 14 -4.76 -20.87 10.74
C GLU A 14 -4.77 -21.71 9.47
N ILE A 15 -3.59 -22.18 9.08
CA ILE A 15 -3.40 -23.05 7.93
C ILE A 15 -3.12 -24.46 8.46
N SER A 16 -3.83 -25.44 7.92
CA SER A 16 -3.62 -26.87 8.13
C SER A 16 -3.61 -27.61 6.80
N ILE A 17 -3.15 -28.87 6.80
CA ILE A 17 -3.19 -29.74 5.64
C ILE A 17 -4.15 -30.89 5.91
N GLN A 18 -5.05 -31.15 4.96
CA GLN A 18 -5.90 -32.32 4.95
C GLN A 18 -5.98 -32.85 3.52
N ASP A 19 -5.76 -34.15 3.31
CA ASP A 19 -5.82 -34.81 2.00
C ASP A 19 -4.98 -34.12 0.91
N ASN A 20 -3.75 -33.71 1.27
CA ASN A 20 -2.82 -32.99 0.39
C ASN A 20 -3.39 -31.66 -0.15
N LYS A 21 -4.30 -31.02 0.59
CA LYS A 21 -4.86 -29.69 0.31
C LYS A 21 -4.67 -28.78 1.52
N PHE A 22 -4.51 -27.48 1.26
CA PHE A 22 -4.53 -26.46 2.30
C PHE A 22 -5.96 -26.27 2.81
N ILE A 23 -6.11 -26.24 4.12
CA ILE A 23 -7.33 -25.84 4.81
C ILE A 23 -7.00 -24.54 5.54
N ILE A 24 -7.70 -23.47 5.20
CA ILE A 24 -7.45 -22.13 5.72
C ILE A 24 -8.64 -21.70 6.57
N LYS A 25 -8.37 -21.32 7.82
CA LYS A 25 -9.34 -20.74 8.74
C LYS A 25 -8.87 -19.34 9.11
N GLY A 26 -9.40 -18.34 8.42
CA GLY A 26 -9.27 -16.94 8.82
C GLY A 26 -10.14 -16.64 10.03
N THR A 27 -9.54 -16.04 11.07
CA THR A 27 -10.26 -15.36 12.13
C THR A 27 -9.92 -13.87 12.05
N ASN A 28 -10.95 -13.05 11.89
CA ASN A 28 -10.79 -11.61 12.03
C ASN A 28 -11.20 -11.26 13.48
N SER A 29 -10.35 -10.54 14.22
CA SER A 29 -10.79 -9.91 15.47
C SER A 29 -11.74 -8.73 15.23
N ASP A 30 -11.97 -8.37 13.96
CA ASP A 30 -12.68 -7.18 13.53
C ASP A 30 -13.69 -7.62 12.45
N ASN A 31 -14.98 -7.73 12.81
CA ASN A 31 -16.09 -8.34 12.03
C ASN A 31 -16.36 -7.74 10.62
N TYR A 32 -15.52 -6.82 10.13
CA TYR A 32 -15.85 -5.87 9.05
C TYR A 32 -14.76 -5.73 7.99
N LYS A 33 -13.98 -6.77 7.70
CA LYS A 33 -13.06 -6.84 6.55
C LYS A 33 -13.16 -8.21 5.88
N ILE A 34 -12.80 -8.26 4.58
CA ILE A 34 -12.85 -9.36 3.59
C ILE A 34 -13.49 -10.63 4.16
N ASN A 35 -14.65 -11.04 3.63
CA ASN A 35 -15.30 -12.25 4.10
C ASN A 35 -14.31 -13.43 4.10
N ASN A 36 -14.47 -14.36 5.05
CA ASN A 36 -13.51 -15.45 5.23
C ASN A 36 -13.26 -16.23 3.94
N GLU A 37 -14.25 -16.29 3.04
CA GLU A 37 -14.17 -16.98 1.75
C GLU A 37 -13.17 -16.33 0.78
N GLU A 38 -13.22 -15.01 0.56
CA GLU A 38 -12.26 -14.30 -0.30
C GLU A 38 -10.85 -14.27 0.28
N GLN A 39 -10.73 -14.13 1.60
CA GLN A 39 -9.42 -14.24 2.24
C GLN A 39 -8.85 -15.65 2.04
N ASN A 40 -9.69 -16.67 2.19
CA ASN A 40 -9.31 -18.05 1.95
C ASN A 40 -8.94 -18.26 0.48
N ILE A 41 -9.69 -17.76 -0.50
CA ILE A 41 -9.36 -17.87 -1.94
C ILE A 41 -8.03 -17.19 -2.24
N PHE A 42 -7.82 -15.97 -1.74
CA PHE A 42 -6.57 -15.25 -1.93
C PHE A 42 -5.39 -16.01 -1.30
N MET A 43 -5.56 -16.50 -0.08
CA MET A 43 -4.53 -17.28 0.61
C MET A 43 -4.31 -18.64 -0.05
N GLU A 44 -5.34 -19.34 -0.52
CA GLU A 44 -5.25 -20.58 -1.28
C GLU A 44 -4.46 -20.37 -2.57
N ASN A 45 -4.78 -19.32 -3.34
CA ASN A 45 -4.07 -18.97 -4.56
C ASN A 45 -2.59 -18.69 -4.31
N ILE A 46 -2.26 -18.02 -3.21
CA ILE A 46 -0.86 -17.79 -2.84
C ILE A 46 -0.19 -19.11 -2.43
N LEU A 47 -0.79 -19.84 -1.49
CA LEU A 47 -0.21 -21.06 -0.93
C LEU A 47 -0.10 -22.18 -1.97
N SER A 48 -0.91 -22.16 -3.03
CA SER A 48 -0.80 -23.08 -4.18
C SER A 48 0.58 -23.04 -4.84
N LYS A 49 1.32 -21.93 -4.66
CA LYS A 49 2.70 -21.75 -5.17
C LYS A 49 3.76 -22.37 -4.26
N ILE A 50 3.38 -22.87 -3.09
CA ILE A 50 4.27 -23.51 -2.12
C ILE A 50 4.08 -25.02 -2.19
N LYS A 51 5.18 -25.76 -2.24
CA LYS A 51 5.15 -27.22 -2.20
C LYS A 51 4.72 -27.69 -0.80
N ILE A 52 3.61 -28.43 -0.72
CA ILE A 52 3.12 -29.04 0.53
C ILE A 52 4.18 -30.02 1.07
N LYS A 53 4.53 -29.89 2.36
CA LYS A 53 5.43 -30.81 3.09
C LYS A 53 4.72 -31.36 4.34
N GLU A 54 5.17 -32.51 4.85
CA GLU A 54 4.47 -33.26 5.91
C GLU A 54 4.45 -32.59 7.29
N LYS A 55 5.46 -31.76 7.62
CA LYS A 55 5.50 -31.04 8.90
C LYS A 55 5.00 -29.62 8.73
N LEU A 56 4.08 -29.21 9.59
CA LEU A 56 3.51 -27.87 9.60
C LEU A 56 3.53 -27.34 11.02
N HIS A 57 4.59 -26.64 11.44
CA HIS A 57 4.63 -26.00 12.74
C HIS A 57 5.32 -24.64 12.60
N GLY A 58 4.70 -23.57 13.10
CA GLY A 58 5.31 -22.25 13.07
C GLY A 58 4.31 -21.10 13.11
N SER A 59 4.84 -19.89 13.21
CA SER A 59 4.06 -18.65 13.11
C SER A 59 4.80 -17.63 12.24
N LEU A 60 4.08 -16.99 11.34
CA LEU A 60 4.56 -15.87 10.53
C LEU A 60 3.83 -14.59 10.97
N LYS A 61 4.58 -13.51 11.22
CA LYS A 61 4.00 -12.17 11.41
C LYS A 61 4.32 -11.33 10.19
N PHE A 62 3.30 -10.75 9.55
CA PHE A 62 3.49 -9.99 8.32
C PHE A 62 4.38 -8.76 8.51
N LYS A 63 4.41 -8.14 9.69
CA LYS A 63 5.33 -7.02 9.94
C LYS A 63 6.81 -7.42 9.83
N ASP A 64 7.11 -8.71 9.98
CA ASP A 64 8.47 -9.23 9.87
C ASP A 64 8.81 -9.62 8.41
N CYS A 65 7.82 -9.61 7.51
CA CYS A 65 8.02 -9.79 6.07
C CYS A 65 8.55 -8.50 5.43
N PHE A 66 9.20 -8.63 4.27
CA PHE A 66 9.56 -7.47 3.45
C PHE A 66 8.34 -6.69 2.99
N VAL A 67 7.15 -7.28 2.84
CA VAL A 67 5.96 -6.69 2.19
C VAL A 67 4.69 -6.85 3.02
N SER A 68 3.76 -5.89 2.90
CA SER A 68 2.44 -5.95 3.55
C SER A 68 1.46 -6.88 2.83
N LEU A 69 0.45 -7.35 3.56
CA LEU A 69 -0.60 -8.18 2.95
C LEU A 69 -1.40 -7.41 1.89
N GLU A 70 -1.68 -6.12 2.12
CA GLU A 70 -2.38 -5.29 1.14
C GLU A 70 -1.60 -5.11 -0.16
N ASP A 71 -0.26 -5.05 -0.10
CA ASP A 71 0.58 -4.95 -1.29
C ASP A 71 0.53 -6.25 -2.10
N VAL A 72 0.70 -7.41 -1.44
CA VAL A 72 0.57 -8.73 -2.09
C VAL A 72 -0.82 -8.89 -2.72
N ARG A 73 -1.86 -8.45 -2.02
CA ARG A 73 -3.24 -8.42 -2.51
C ARG A 73 -3.40 -7.52 -3.73
N ASN A 74 -2.86 -6.30 -3.70
CA ASN A 74 -2.95 -5.37 -4.83
C ASN A 74 -2.19 -5.88 -6.07
N ILE A 75 -1.07 -6.60 -5.87
CA ILE A 75 -0.36 -7.30 -6.95
C ILE A 75 -1.27 -8.38 -7.54
N HIS A 76 -1.84 -9.24 -6.69
CA HIS A 76 -2.67 -10.37 -7.11
C HIS A 76 -3.91 -9.94 -7.90
N TYR A 77 -4.61 -8.89 -7.46
CA TYR A 77 -5.79 -8.37 -8.17
C TYR A 77 -5.46 -7.49 -9.39
N GLY A 78 -4.20 -7.46 -9.85
CA GLY A 78 -3.80 -6.75 -11.06
C GLY A 78 -3.79 -5.23 -10.94
N ILE A 79 -4.00 -4.67 -9.75
CA ILE A 79 -3.96 -3.21 -9.52
C ILE A 79 -2.57 -2.67 -9.88
N ILE A 80 -1.52 -3.34 -9.42
CA ILE A 80 -0.14 -2.91 -9.71
C ILE A 80 0.19 -3.04 -11.20
N ASN A 81 -0.29 -4.10 -11.85
CA ASN A 81 -0.14 -4.28 -13.30
C ASN A 81 -0.80 -3.13 -14.08
N ASN A 82 -2.02 -2.75 -13.69
CA ASN A 82 -2.72 -1.62 -14.29
C ASN A 82 -1.94 -0.30 -14.13
N LEU A 83 -1.31 -0.07 -12.98
CA LEU A 83 -0.50 1.13 -12.72
C LEU A 83 0.80 1.14 -13.54
N ILE A 84 1.49 -0.01 -13.65
CA ILE A 84 2.72 -0.15 -14.46
C ILE A 84 2.45 0.23 -15.92
N HIS A 85 1.33 -0.25 -16.47
CA HIS A 85 0.94 -0.02 -17.86
C HIS A 85 0.11 1.25 -18.07
N ASP A 86 -0.05 2.08 -17.04
CA ASP A 86 -0.74 3.36 -17.17
C ASP A 86 0.20 4.42 -17.74
N ASP A 87 -0.05 4.85 -18.98
CA ASP A 87 0.61 5.99 -19.63
C ASP A 87 -0.35 7.18 -19.78
N SER A 88 -1.46 7.18 -19.04
CA SER A 88 -2.42 8.29 -19.10
C SER A 88 -1.81 9.59 -18.60
N THR A 89 -2.11 10.67 -19.33
CA THR A 89 -1.79 12.03 -18.90
C THR A 89 -2.75 12.45 -17.79
N PRO A 90 -2.27 13.03 -16.67
CA PRO A 90 -3.14 13.52 -15.61
C PRO A 90 -4.04 14.66 -16.11
N THR A 91 -5.31 14.62 -15.74
CA THR A 91 -6.32 15.65 -16.11
C THR A 91 -6.57 16.67 -14.99
N ILE A 92 -6.13 16.38 -13.77
CA ILE A 92 -6.26 17.23 -12.59
C ILE A 92 -4.87 17.65 -12.11
N HIS A 93 -4.57 18.94 -12.19
CA HIS A 93 -3.28 19.52 -11.81
C HIS A 93 -3.23 19.90 -10.31
N LYS A 94 -3.56 18.93 -9.45
CA LYS A 94 -3.56 19.07 -7.98
C LYS A 94 -2.73 17.97 -7.32
N ILE A 95 -2.44 18.16 -6.04
CA ILE A 95 -2.00 17.09 -5.13
C ILE A 95 -3.26 16.39 -4.59
N GLY A 96 -3.49 15.18 -5.08
CA GLY A 96 -4.61 14.33 -4.67
C GLY A 96 -4.21 13.36 -3.57
N GLY A 97 -5.03 13.27 -2.53
CA GLY A 97 -4.99 12.21 -1.53
C GLY A 97 -6.33 11.50 -1.42
N PHE A 98 -6.34 10.27 -0.89
CA PHE A 98 -7.60 9.60 -0.59
C PHE A 98 -7.48 8.69 0.63
N GLY A 99 -8.63 8.34 1.20
CA GLY A 99 -8.77 7.25 2.16
C GLY A 99 -9.85 7.44 3.21
N PHE A 100 -10.06 6.37 3.96
CA PHE A 100 -11.08 6.33 5.01
C PHE A 100 -10.69 7.16 6.24
N LEU A 101 -11.58 7.98 6.81
CA LEU A 101 -11.26 8.80 7.99
C LEU A 101 -11.42 8.08 9.33
N CYS A 102 -12.43 7.20 9.47
CA CYS A 102 -12.80 6.62 10.78
C CYS A 102 -13.04 7.70 11.85
N GLY A 103 -14.01 8.59 11.59
CA GLY A 103 -14.29 9.73 12.48
C GLY A 103 -13.09 10.66 12.56
N THR A 104 -12.67 11.00 13.79
CA THR A 104 -11.59 11.95 14.05
C THR A 104 -10.23 11.32 14.36
N THR A 105 -10.13 9.99 14.23
CA THR A 105 -8.98 9.22 14.72
C THR A 105 -7.72 9.34 13.86
N LYS A 106 -7.79 10.04 12.72
CA LYS A 106 -6.67 10.23 11.76
C LYS A 106 -6.31 11.71 11.63
N PRO A 107 -5.59 12.28 12.61
CA PRO A 107 -5.36 13.72 12.72
C PRO A 107 -4.65 14.32 11.50
N TYR A 108 -3.69 13.61 10.90
CA TYR A 108 -3.01 14.08 9.69
C TYR A 108 -3.97 14.22 8.49
N ARG A 109 -4.96 13.33 8.35
CA ARG A 109 -5.97 13.42 7.27
C ARG A 109 -6.91 14.58 7.48
N LEU A 110 -7.39 14.78 8.71
CA LEU A 110 -8.22 15.94 9.05
C LEU A 110 -7.47 17.25 8.76
N LYS A 111 -6.22 17.34 9.20
CA LYS A 111 -5.40 18.53 8.96
C LYS A 111 -5.14 18.76 7.46
N TYR A 112 -4.92 17.70 6.68
CA TYR A 112 -4.80 17.83 5.23
C TYR A 112 -6.09 18.34 4.59
N MET A 113 -7.25 17.85 5.04
CA MET A 113 -8.56 18.33 4.56
C MET A 113 -8.78 19.82 4.89
N ASP A 114 -8.35 20.28 6.07
CA ASP A 114 -8.37 21.72 6.41
C ASP A 114 -7.52 22.54 5.42
N TYR A 115 -6.37 21.99 5.00
CA TYR A 115 -5.53 22.60 3.96
C TYR A 115 -6.19 22.53 2.57
N CYS A 116 -6.90 21.45 2.23
CA CYS A 116 -7.69 21.38 1.00
C CYS A 116 -8.75 22.48 0.95
N ASN A 117 -9.41 22.79 2.06
CA ASN A 117 -10.38 23.88 2.14
C ASN A 117 -9.73 25.26 1.95
N LYS A 118 -8.48 25.44 2.41
CA LYS A 118 -7.72 26.69 2.24
C LYS A 118 -7.16 26.85 0.83
N PHE A 119 -6.78 25.75 0.18
CA PHE A 119 -6.12 25.74 -1.13
C PHE A 119 -6.82 24.77 -2.11
N PRO A 120 -8.12 24.95 -2.40
CA PRO A 120 -8.91 23.99 -3.18
C PRO A 120 -8.48 23.88 -4.64
N ASN A 121 -7.75 24.87 -5.16
CA ASN A 121 -7.19 24.86 -6.50
C ASN A 121 -5.89 24.04 -6.61
N VAL A 122 -5.27 23.70 -5.49
CA VAL A 122 -3.95 23.02 -5.42
C VAL A 122 -4.07 21.64 -4.78
N LEU A 123 -4.94 21.47 -3.80
CA LEU A 123 -5.03 20.28 -2.97
C LEU A 123 -6.44 19.67 -3.03
N GLU A 124 -6.52 18.34 -3.01
CA GLU A 124 -7.79 17.63 -2.89
C GLU A 124 -7.62 16.35 -2.06
N TYR A 125 -8.62 16.06 -1.22
CA TYR A 125 -8.69 14.82 -0.45
C TYR A 125 -10.03 14.13 -0.66
N ILE A 126 -10.00 12.91 -1.17
CA ILE A 126 -11.19 12.08 -1.37
C ILE A 126 -11.38 11.20 -0.14
N SER A 127 -12.32 11.58 0.72
CA SER A 127 -12.75 10.71 1.82
C SER A 127 -13.49 9.51 1.25
N THR A 128 -13.03 8.30 1.57
CA THR A 128 -13.68 7.07 1.12
C THR A 128 -14.42 6.40 2.25
N ASN A 129 -15.34 5.50 1.92
CA ASN A 129 -15.82 4.51 2.88
C ASN A 129 -14.68 3.55 3.31
N LYS A 130 -14.91 2.80 4.39
CA LYS A 130 -14.01 1.69 4.77
C LYS A 130 -13.96 0.72 3.58
N TYR A 131 -12.76 0.21 3.29
CA TYR A 131 -12.56 -0.69 2.14
C TYR A 131 -13.47 -1.93 2.22
N SER A 132 -14.17 -2.19 1.14
CA SER A 132 -15.03 -3.35 0.88
C SER A 132 -14.61 -3.99 -0.45
N PRO A 133 -14.09 -5.22 -0.44
CA PRO A 133 -13.53 -5.87 -1.64
C PRO A 133 -14.55 -6.10 -2.75
N ASN A 134 -15.84 -6.27 -2.42
CA ASN A 134 -16.92 -6.56 -3.37
C ASN A 134 -17.70 -5.34 -3.84
N ASP A 135 -17.27 -4.14 -3.43
CA ASP A 135 -17.92 -2.92 -3.86
C ASP A 135 -17.19 -2.38 -5.11
N PRO A 136 -17.72 -2.59 -6.33
CA PRO A 136 -17.09 -2.11 -7.54
C PRO A 136 -17.11 -0.57 -7.67
N SER A 137 -17.87 0.12 -6.82
CA SER A 137 -17.90 1.60 -6.76
C SER A 137 -16.80 2.17 -5.86
N MET A 138 -16.02 1.32 -5.20
CA MET A 138 -14.90 1.74 -4.37
C MET A 138 -13.90 2.57 -5.15
N PHE A 139 -13.56 3.72 -4.60
CA PHE A 139 -12.46 4.53 -5.09
C PHE A 139 -11.12 3.81 -4.88
N THR A 140 -10.35 3.64 -5.95
CA THR A 140 -9.12 2.83 -6.02
C THR A 140 -7.88 3.64 -6.37
N PHE A 141 -6.73 2.97 -6.39
CA PHE A 141 -5.49 3.54 -6.90
C PHE A 141 -5.56 3.93 -8.38
N VAL A 142 -6.35 3.21 -9.18
CA VAL A 142 -6.53 3.52 -10.61
C VAL A 142 -7.26 4.85 -10.77
N ASP A 143 -8.20 5.17 -9.89
CA ASP A 143 -8.94 6.45 -9.94
C ASP A 143 -8.05 7.65 -9.60
N MET A 144 -6.97 7.44 -8.86
CA MET A 144 -5.99 8.49 -8.53
C MET A 144 -5.15 8.92 -9.73
N LYS A 145 -5.10 8.16 -10.83
CA LYS A 145 -4.29 8.50 -12.01
C LYS A 145 -4.64 9.85 -12.64
N LYS A 146 -5.87 10.32 -12.42
CA LYS A 146 -6.34 11.63 -12.88
C LYS A 146 -5.53 12.78 -12.26
N TYR A 147 -4.96 12.61 -11.07
CA TYR A 147 -4.15 13.63 -10.41
C TYR A 147 -2.72 13.63 -10.93
N ARG A 148 -2.16 14.83 -11.12
CA ARG A 148 -0.75 15.02 -11.48
C ARG A 148 0.20 14.67 -10.34
N TYR A 149 -0.20 14.99 -9.11
CA TYR A 149 0.57 14.70 -7.91
C TYR A 149 -0.27 13.93 -6.91
N LEU A 150 0.38 13.05 -6.16
CA LEU A 150 -0.27 12.21 -5.14
C LEU A 150 0.29 12.54 -3.76
N ILE A 151 -0.49 12.34 -2.71
CA ILE A 151 0.01 12.44 -1.33
C ILE A 151 -0.32 11.20 -0.51
N ASP A 152 0.70 10.67 0.16
CA ASP A 152 0.53 9.58 1.12
C ASP A 152 0.30 10.15 2.53
N VAL A 153 -0.98 10.31 2.87
CA VAL A 153 -1.37 10.78 4.20
C VAL A 153 -1.49 9.59 5.18
N PRO A 154 -0.76 9.63 6.33
CA PRO A 154 -0.75 8.56 7.32
C PRO A 154 -2.13 8.15 7.85
N GLY A 155 -2.24 6.88 8.26
CA GLY A 155 -3.38 6.31 8.97
C GLY A 155 -3.01 5.94 10.40
N HIS A 156 -3.47 4.78 10.88
CA HIS A 156 -3.10 4.25 12.20
C HIS A 156 -1.79 3.48 12.20
N THR A 157 -1.49 2.79 11.10
CA THR A 157 -0.38 1.83 11.03
C THR A 157 0.65 2.26 9.99
N TYR A 158 1.00 1.38 9.05
CA TYR A 158 1.89 1.64 7.93
C TYR A 158 1.15 2.26 6.73
N SER A 159 1.92 2.63 5.70
CA SER A 159 1.33 3.07 4.44
C SER A 159 0.87 1.89 3.61
N THR A 160 -0.45 1.73 3.48
CA THR A 160 -1.05 0.77 2.53
C THR A 160 -1.10 1.31 1.09
N LYS A 161 -0.49 2.47 0.82
CA LYS A 161 -0.64 3.21 -0.46
C LYS A 161 0.69 3.45 -1.16
N LEU A 162 1.77 3.62 -0.39
CA LEU A 162 3.06 4.05 -0.92
C LEU A 162 3.57 3.10 -2.00
N TYR A 163 3.46 1.78 -1.81
CA TYR A 163 3.89 0.81 -2.81
C TYR A 163 3.15 1.02 -4.14
N SER A 164 1.81 1.04 -4.13
CA SER A 164 1.00 1.32 -5.31
C SER A 164 1.35 2.67 -5.96
N PHE A 165 1.53 3.73 -5.17
CA PHE A 165 1.88 5.05 -5.69
C PHE A 165 3.23 5.09 -6.40
N LEU A 166 4.22 4.30 -5.98
CA LEU A 166 5.51 4.23 -6.68
C LEU A 166 5.37 3.73 -8.14
N HIS A 167 4.33 2.95 -8.42
CA HIS A 167 4.03 2.45 -9.76
C HIS A 167 3.21 3.42 -10.63
N SER A 168 2.65 4.51 -10.08
CA SER A 168 1.65 5.31 -10.79
C SER A 168 2.21 6.35 -11.77
N LYS A 169 3.54 6.43 -11.96
CA LYS A 169 4.21 7.49 -12.76
C LYS A 169 3.72 8.90 -12.39
N ARG A 170 3.59 9.18 -11.08
CA ARG A 170 3.25 10.49 -10.51
C ARG A 170 4.26 10.84 -9.42
N VAL A 171 4.48 12.13 -9.18
CA VAL A 171 5.26 12.56 -8.01
C VAL A 171 4.42 12.40 -6.76
N ILE A 172 5.02 11.80 -5.74
CA ILE A 172 4.41 11.51 -4.45
C ILE A 172 4.89 12.55 -3.43
N PHE A 173 3.97 13.07 -2.64
CA PHE A 173 4.24 13.88 -1.47
C PHE A 173 4.10 13.01 -0.22
N LYS A 174 5.05 13.14 0.72
CA LYS A 174 5.03 12.36 1.96
C LYS A 174 5.52 13.21 3.13
N LEU A 175 4.84 13.05 4.26
CA LEU A 175 5.19 13.74 5.49
C LEU A 175 6.48 13.15 6.07
N LYS A 176 7.40 14.02 6.50
CA LYS A 176 8.59 13.63 7.26
C LYS A 176 8.25 13.27 8.70
N ASP A 177 9.13 12.51 9.35
CA ASP A 177 9.11 12.26 10.80
C ASP A 177 7.77 11.80 11.39
N VAL A 178 6.91 11.18 10.58
CA VAL A 178 5.65 10.60 11.08
C VAL A 178 5.96 9.28 11.77
N LYS A 179 5.64 9.19 13.06
CA LYS A 179 5.69 7.92 13.80
C LYS A 179 4.73 6.93 13.16
N LYS A 180 5.26 5.78 12.75
CA LYS A 180 4.48 4.61 12.31
C LYS A 180 4.62 3.54 13.38
N GLU A 181 3.58 2.74 13.56
CA GLU A 181 3.67 1.52 14.39
C GLU A 181 4.62 0.49 13.75
N HIS A 182 4.64 0.43 12.42
CA HIS A 182 5.43 -0.51 11.63
C HIS A 182 5.97 0.15 10.36
N GLU A 183 7.14 -0.31 9.92
CA GLU A 183 7.76 0.07 8.65
C GLU A 183 8.36 -1.16 7.99
N PHE A 184 8.00 -1.41 6.74
CA PHE A 184 8.53 -2.53 5.98
C PHE A 184 9.96 -2.24 5.52
N TYR A 185 10.80 -3.27 5.41
CA TYR A 185 12.21 -3.09 5.03
C TYR A 185 12.36 -2.36 3.67
N TRP A 186 11.45 -2.61 2.72
CA TRP A 186 11.45 -1.96 1.41
C TRP A 186 11.27 -0.45 1.49
N GLU A 187 10.59 0.07 2.51
CA GLU A 187 10.38 1.52 2.69
C GLU A 187 11.71 2.25 2.89
N LYS A 188 12.74 1.57 3.39
CA LYS A 188 14.11 2.13 3.51
C LYS A 188 14.78 2.37 2.17
N LEU A 189 14.32 1.74 1.09
CA LEU A 189 14.81 1.96 -0.27
C LEU A 189 14.24 3.24 -0.88
N VAL A 190 13.15 3.77 -0.33
CA VAL A 190 12.45 4.96 -0.83
C VAL A 190 13.00 6.21 -0.15
N LYS A 191 13.73 7.04 -0.91
CA LYS A 191 14.48 8.19 -0.39
C LYS A 191 13.78 9.54 -0.64
N PRO A 192 13.80 10.47 0.35
CA PRO A 192 13.25 11.81 0.19
C PRO A 192 14.01 12.60 -0.87
N ASN A 193 13.29 13.37 -1.66
CA ASN A 193 13.75 14.16 -2.82
C ASN A 193 14.39 13.36 -3.96
N GLU A 194 14.42 12.03 -3.86
CA GLU A 194 14.83 11.14 -4.95
C GLU A 194 13.61 10.40 -5.53
N HIS A 195 12.75 9.87 -4.65
CA HIS A 195 11.57 9.08 -5.00
C HIS A 195 10.24 9.77 -4.62
N TYR A 196 10.30 10.80 -3.78
CA TYR A 196 9.14 11.56 -3.36
C TYR A 196 9.55 12.96 -2.89
N ILE A 197 8.60 13.90 -2.88
CA ILE A 197 8.78 15.20 -2.26
C ILE A 197 8.41 15.10 -0.77
N GLU A 198 9.39 15.39 0.07
CA GLU A 198 9.20 15.42 1.51
C GLU A 198 8.58 16.76 1.94
N ILE A 199 7.57 16.69 2.82
CA ILE A 199 6.88 17.86 3.40
C ILE A 199 6.80 17.80 4.92
N LYS A 200 6.59 18.94 5.55
CA LYS A 200 6.42 19.04 7.01
C LYS A 200 5.12 18.36 7.47
N PRO A 201 5.09 17.80 8.70
CA PRO A 201 3.89 17.16 9.24
C PRO A 201 2.69 18.10 9.43
N ASP A 202 2.93 19.41 9.41
CA ASP A 202 1.92 20.44 9.51
C ASP A 202 1.45 20.99 8.18
N TYR A 203 1.96 20.49 7.06
CA TYR A 203 1.68 20.93 5.69
C TYR A 203 2.08 22.39 5.41
N SER A 204 2.86 23.05 6.28
CA SER A 204 3.15 24.48 6.13
C SER A 204 3.93 24.81 4.85
N ASP A 205 4.66 23.84 4.30
CA ASP A 205 5.50 23.96 3.11
C ASP A 205 4.89 23.32 1.85
N ILE A 206 3.68 22.75 1.92
CA ILE A 206 3.13 21.99 0.79
C ILE A 206 2.90 22.85 -0.47
N ILE A 207 2.47 24.10 -0.30
CA ILE A 207 2.21 25.02 -1.42
C ILE A 207 3.52 25.51 -2.04
N GLU A 208 4.54 25.76 -1.22
CA GLU A 208 5.89 26.09 -1.70
C GLU A 208 6.44 24.93 -2.54
N LYS A 209 6.34 23.69 -2.05
CA LYS A 209 6.79 22.49 -2.75
C LYS A 209 6.01 22.21 -4.03
N PHE A 210 4.70 22.47 -4.04
CA PHE A 210 3.89 22.41 -5.25
C PHE A 210 4.38 23.40 -6.32
N ASN A 211 4.55 24.67 -5.94
CA ASN A 211 5.02 25.71 -6.85
C ASN A 211 6.43 25.43 -7.36
N TYR A 212 7.29 24.88 -6.51
CA TYR A 212 8.62 24.43 -6.91
C TYR A 212 8.55 23.38 -8.03
N LEU A 213 7.75 22.33 -7.89
CA LEU A 213 7.58 21.33 -8.96
C LEU A 213 7.00 21.93 -10.25
N GLN A 214 6.02 22.83 -10.14
CA GLN A 214 5.43 23.48 -11.31
C GLN A 214 6.47 24.27 -12.13
N ASN A 215 7.44 24.88 -11.46
CA ASN A 215 8.49 25.68 -12.09
C ASN A 215 9.74 24.88 -12.48
N ASN A 216 9.83 23.60 -12.10
CA ASN A 216 11.00 22.75 -12.31
C ASN A 216 10.54 21.38 -12.87
N PRO A 217 9.99 21.31 -14.09
CA PRO A 217 9.45 20.08 -14.68
C PRO A 217 10.49 18.95 -14.80
N GLU A 218 11.77 19.29 -14.93
CA GLU A 218 12.88 18.34 -14.92
C GLU A 218 13.04 17.61 -13.59
N VAL A 219 12.69 18.26 -12.46
CA VAL A 219 12.69 17.62 -11.14
C VAL A 219 11.54 16.62 -11.03
N GLU A 220 10.35 16.99 -11.51
CA GLU A 220 9.21 16.07 -11.61
C GLU A 220 9.57 14.83 -12.42
N GLN A 221 10.14 15.03 -13.61
CA GLN A 221 10.57 13.95 -14.49
C GLN A 221 11.63 13.06 -13.82
N LYS A 222 12.62 13.67 -13.16
CA LYS A 222 13.69 12.93 -12.49
C LYS A 222 13.17 12.03 -11.37
N ILE A 223 12.23 12.52 -10.55
CA ILE A 223 11.61 11.75 -9.48
C ILE A 223 10.83 10.57 -10.07
N ILE A 224 10.06 10.80 -11.13
CA ILE A 224 9.31 9.74 -11.81
C ILE A 224 10.27 8.66 -12.33
N GLU A 225 11.34 9.03 -13.00
CA GLU A 225 12.36 8.08 -13.50
C GLU A 225 13.01 7.27 -12.39
N ASN A 226 13.35 7.90 -11.27
CA ASN A 226 13.91 7.20 -10.11
C ASN A 226 12.91 6.19 -9.53
N CYS A 227 11.64 6.57 -9.38
CA CYS A 227 10.58 5.64 -8.97
C CYS A 227 10.45 4.47 -9.95
N GLN A 228 10.39 4.73 -11.26
CA GLN A 228 10.29 3.71 -12.29
C GLN A 228 11.49 2.76 -12.25
N LYS A 229 12.72 3.28 -12.06
CA LYS A 229 13.91 2.47 -11.87
C LYS A 229 13.81 1.60 -10.62
N LEU A 230 13.38 2.15 -9.49
CA LEU A 230 13.25 1.41 -8.24
C LEU A 230 12.23 0.25 -8.37
N VAL A 231 11.05 0.52 -8.94
CA VAL A 231 9.98 -0.49 -9.07
C VAL A 231 10.21 -1.50 -10.20
N SER A 232 11.01 -1.17 -11.20
CA SER A 232 11.43 -2.13 -12.24
C SER A 232 12.66 -2.95 -11.84
N THR A 233 13.29 -2.66 -10.70
CA THR A 233 14.47 -3.37 -10.21
C THR A 233 14.22 -4.04 -8.86
N LEU A 234 14.36 -3.31 -7.75
CA LEU A 234 14.35 -3.85 -6.40
C LEU A 234 12.93 -4.07 -5.85
N LEU A 235 11.95 -3.31 -6.34
CA LEU A 235 10.55 -3.35 -5.88
C LEU A 235 9.58 -3.97 -6.89
N ARG A 236 10.07 -4.86 -7.76
CA ARG A 236 9.22 -5.55 -8.73
C ARG A 236 8.15 -6.41 -8.03
N PRO A 237 6.93 -6.51 -8.60
CA PRO A 237 5.85 -7.30 -8.03
C PRO A 237 6.22 -8.76 -7.75
N ASP A 238 7.00 -9.38 -8.64
CA ASP A 238 7.44 -10.77 -8.47
C ASP A 238 8.49 -10.93 -7.37
N ILE A 239 9.39 -9.96 -7.17
CA ILE A 239 10.34 -9.98 -6.05
C ILE A 239 9.60 -9.93 -4.72
N LEU A 240 8.64 -9.02 -4.57
CA LEU A 240 7.85 -8.91 -3.34
C LEU A 240 7.03 -10.17 -3.09
N THR A 241 6.38 -10.71 -4.14
CA THR A 241 5.60 -11.94 -4.04
C THR A 241 6.48 -13.13 -3.67
N ASN A 242 7.65 -13.28 -4.29
CA ASN A 242 8.58 -14.37 -4.00
C ASN A 242 9.14 -14.27 -2.58
N HIS A 243 9.52 -13.07 -2.12
CA HIS A 243 9.98 -12.89 -0.76
C HIS A 243 8.91 -13.27 0.27
N PHE A 244 7.64 -12.91 0.00
CA PHE A 244 6.53 -13.35 0.85
C PHE A 244 6.42 -14.88 0.88
N LEU A 245 6.46 -15.54 -0.27
CA LEU A 245 6.42 -17.01 -0.36
C LEU A 245 7.61 -17.66 0.37
N GLU A 246 8.81 -17.07 0.30
CA GLU A 246 9.99 -17.53 1.04
C GLU A 246 9.83 -17.39 2.56
N CYS A 247 9.23 -16.29 3.04
CA CYS A 247 8.91 -16.14 4.46
C CYS A 247 7.95 -17.24 4.93
N VAL A 248 6.91 -17.53 4.15
CA VAL A 248 5.98 -18.63 4.45
C VAL A 248 6.69 -19.99 4.43
N ASP A 249 7.54 -20.28 3.44
CA ASP A 249 8.28 -21.54 3.37
C ASP A 249 9.32 -21.68 4.50
N LYS A 250 9.96 -20.59 4.94
CA LYS A 250 10.87 -20.61 6.09
C LYS A 250 10.15 -20.93 7.38
N CYS A 251 9.00 -20.31 7.63
CA CYS A 251 8.16 -20.64 8.78
C CYS A 251 7.64 -22.09 8.73
N TRP A 252 7.61 -22.69 7.55
CA TRP A 252 7.25 -24.09 7.36
C TRP A 252 8.38 -25.07 7.74
N ASN A 253 9.64 -24.68 7.54
CA ASN A 253 10.81 -25.52 7.77
C ASN A 253 11.39 -25.42 9.21
N GLN A 254 10.82 -24.58 10.07
CA GLN A 254 11.21 -24.43 11.48
C GLN A 254 10.43 -25.41 12.37
#